data_AF-A0A1C3XT52-F1
#
_entry.id   AF-A0A1C3XT52-F1
#
_cell.length_a   1.000
_cell.length_b   1.000
_cell.length_c   1.000
_cell.angle_alpha   90.00
_cell.angle_beta   90.00
_cell.angle_gamma   90.00
#
_symmetry.space_group_name_H-M   'P 1'
#
loop_
_entity.id
_entity.type
_entity.pdbx_description
1 polymer ?
#
loop_
_entity_poly.entity_id
_entity_poly.type
_entity_poly.pdbx_seq_one_letter_code
_entity_poly.pdbx_strand_id
1 'polypeptide(L)'
;MSKYADHLPLYRQAQIYARQGIHLDRSTLADWVGHEAFNLRPLHERLLAALRARSKLFADETTVPVLDPGRGRTKTGQLWAYAADDRPWGGLDPPGIPYVYVPDRKAERLFVSA
;
A
#
# COMPACT_ATOMS: atom_id res chain seq x y z
N MET A 1 10.46 5.44 -10.22
CA MET A 1 11.25 5.26 -8.99
C MET A 1 10.95 6.31 -7.93
N SER A 2 11.03 7.61 -8.23
CA SER A 2 11.06 8.69 -7.22
C SER A 2 9.97 8.70 -6.15
N LYS A 3 8.69 8.46 -6.47
CA LYS A 3 7.62 8.46 -5.46
C LYS A 3 7.76 7.35 -4.42
N TYR A 4 8.05 6.13 -4.88
CA TYR A 4 7.92 4.91 -4.08
C TYR A 4 9.26 4.36 -3.64
N ALA A 5 10.26 4.30 -4.52
CA ALA A 5 11.61 3.82 -4.20
C ALA A 5 12.39 4.85 -3.38
N ASP A 6 12.29 6.13 -3.75
CA ASP A 6 13.04 7.22 -3.10
C ASP A 6 12.20 8.00 -2.09
N HIS A 7 10.98 7.53 -1.81
CA HIS A 7 10.03 8.16 -0.88
C HIS A 7 9.76 9.65 -1.12
N LEU A 8 9.83 10.11 -2.38
CA LEU A 8 9.73 11.54 -2.69
C LEU A 8 8.25 12.00 -2.68
N PRO A 9 7.87 12.98 -1.84
CA PRO A 9 6.49 13.46 -1.80
C PRO A 9 6.13 14.21 -3.10
N LEU A 10 4.83 14.19 -3.47
CA LEU A 10 4.37 14.73 -4.76
C LEU A 10 4.66 16.22 -4.95
N TYR A 11 4.58 17.02 -3.88
CA TYR A 11 4.93 18.44 -3.96
C TYR A 11 6.40 18.65 -4.35
N ARG A 12 7.30 17.77 -3.87
CA ARG A 12 8.73 17.85 -4.17
C ARG A 12 9.01 17.36 -5.60
N GLN A 13 8.25 16.38 -6.10
CA GLN A 13 8.30 15.99 -7.51
C GLN A 13 7.87 17.13 -8.43
N ALA A 14 6.75 17.82 -8.11
CA ALA A 14 6.30 18.98 -8.86
C ALA A 14 7.39 20.08 -8.94
N GLN A 15 8.08 20.35 -7.83
CA GLN A 15 9.21 21.29 -7.80
C GLN A 15 10.40 20.85 -8.65
N ILE A 16 10.69 19.55 -8.72
CA ILE A 16 11.77 19.03 -9.59
C ILE A 16 11.40 19.22 -11.07
N TYR A 17 10.17 18.88 -11.46
CA TYR A 17 9.70 19.10 -12.83
C TYR A 17 9.72 20.57 -13.22
N ALA A 18 9.35 21.48 -12.29
CA ALA A 18 9.37 22.91 -12.55
C ALA A 18 10.80 23.43 -12.86
N ARG A 19 11.84 22.85 -12.25
CA ARG A 19 13.25 23.19 -12.59
C ARG A 19 13.65 22.78 -14.00
N GLN A 20 12.91 21.85 -14.60
CA GLN A 20 13.08 21.40 -15.98
C GLN A 20 12.12 22.14 -16.94
N GLY A 21 11.41 23.17 -16.47
CA GLY A 21 10.43 23.92 -17.26
C GLY A 21 9.06 23.24 -17.38
N ILE A 22 8.83 22.13 -16.66
CA ILE A 22 7.57 21.37 -16.68
C ILE A 22 6.73 21.75 -15.46
N HIS A 23 5.68 22.53 -15.68
CA HIS A 23 4.78 22.98 -14.62
C HIS A 23 3.61 22.01 -14.44
N LEU A 24 3.70 21.16 -13.42
CA LEU A 24 2.62 20.23 -13.04
C LEU A 24 2.06 20.62 -11.67
N ASP A 25 0.73 20.68 -11.56
CA ASP A 25 0.10 20.83 -10.26
C ASP A 25 0.18 19.53 -9.45
N ARG A 26 0.21 19.67 -8.13
CA ARG A 26 0.23 18.52 -7.21
C ARG A 26 -1.04 17.68 -7.35
N SER A 27 -2.19 18.28 -7.63
CA SER A 27 -3.45 17.55 -7.87
C SER A 27 -3.34 16.64 -9.08
N THR A 28 -2.78 17.13 -10.20
CA THR A 28 -2.55 16.31 -11.39
C THR A 28 -1.69 15.07 -11.09
N LEU A 29 -0.60 15.23 -10.34
CA LEU A 29 0.22 14.10 -9.92
C LEU A 29 -0.52 13.14 -8.98
N ALA A 30 -1.38 13.67 -8.10
CA ALA A 30 -2.19 12.85 -7.20
C ALA A 30 -3.27 12.07 -7.97
N ASP A 31 -3.91 12.68 -8.97
CA ASP A 31 -4.92 12.07 -9.82
C ASP A 31 -4.32 10.92 -10.63
N TRP A 32 -3.10 11.09 -11.18
CA TRP A 32 -2.38 10.01 -11.84
C TRP A 32 -2.09 8.85 -10.90
N VAL A 33 -1.62 9.12 -9.68
CA VAL A 33 -1.42 8.08 -8.66
C VAL A 33 -2.72 7.36 -8.35
N GLY A 34 -3.84 8.08 -8.27
CA GLY A 34 -5.17 7.50 -8.05
C GLY A 34 -5.63 6.60 -9.19
N HIS A 35 -5.44 7.04 -10.44
CA HIS A 35 -5.78 6.27 -11.64
C HIS A 35 -4.96 4.97 -11.74
N GLU A 36 -3.64 5.05 -11.53
CA GLU A 36 -2.78 3.87 -11.49
C GLU A 36 -3.18 2.91 -10.36
N ALA A 37 -3.47 3.41 -9.16
CA ALA A 37 -3.95 2.59 -8.06
C ALA A 37 -5.28 1.89 -8.37
N PHE A 38 -6.20 2.57 -9.06
CA PHE A 38 -7.46 1.98 -9.53
C PHE A 38 -7.22 0.82 -10.49
N ASN A 39 -6.32 1.00 -11.48
CA ASN A 39 -6.01 -0.02 -12.47
C ASN A 39 -5.26 -1.22 -11.88
N LEU A 40 -4.46 -1.01 -10.83
CA LEU A 40 -3.72 -2.08 -10.15
C LEU A 40 -4.56 -2.85 -9.12
N ARG A 41 -5.75 -2.35 -8.73
CA ARG A 41 -6.59 -2.99 -7.71
C ARG A 41 -6.93 -4.46 -8.02
N PRO A 42 -7.34 -4.86 -9.25
CA PRO A 42 -7.64 -6.27 -9.53
C PRO A 42 -6.43 -7.19 -9.34
N LEU A 43 -5.22 -6.71 -9.63
CA LEU A 43 -3.99 -7.47 -9.41
C LEU A 43 -3.71 -7.65 -7.92
N HIS A 44 -3.87 -6.60 -7.14
CA HIS A 44 -3.75 -6.64 -5.68
C HIS A 44 -4.75 -7.63 -5.06
N GLU A 45 -6.02 -7.57 -5.47
CA GLU A 45 -7.07 -8.47 -5.00
C GLU A 45 -6.77 -9.93 -5.36
N ARG A 46 -6.31 -10.19 -6.59
CA ARG A 46 -5.93 -11.54 -7.04
C ARG A 46 -4.74 -12.10 -6.25
N LEU A 47 -3.73 -11.27 -5.98
CA LEU A 47 -2.57 -11.63 -5.18
C LEU A 47 -3.01 -11.96 -3.74
N LEU A 48 -3.83 -11.09 -3.14
CA LEU A 48 -4.36 -11.29 -1.79
C LEU A 48 -5.15 -12.61 -1.67
N ALA A 49 -6.03 -12.90 -2.63
CA ALA A 49 -6.80 -14.14 -2.65
C ALA A 49 -5.89 -15.38 -2.81
N ALA A 50 -4.87 -15.29 -3.68
CA ALA A 50 -3.90 -16.38 -3.87
C ALA A 50 -3.11 -16.69 -2.59
N LEU A 51 -2.66 -15.65 -1.87
CA LEU A 51 -1.90 -15.83 -0.64
C LEU A 51 -2.77 -16.31 0.53
N ARG A 52 -4.03 -15.87 0.59
CA ARG A 52 -4.99 -16.36 1.60
C ARG A 52 -5.27 -17.86 1.50
N ALA A 53 -5.12 -18.45 0.31
CA ALA A 53 -5.29 -19.88 0.10
C ALA A 53 -4.05 -20.71 0.50
N ARG A 54 -2.95 -20.08 0.91
CA ARG A 54 -1.73 -20.77 1.35
C ARG A 54 -1.94 -21.39 2.72
N SER A 55 -1.30 -22.54 2.95
CA SER A 55 -1.29 -23.20 4.26
C SER A 55 -0.49 -22.44 5.32
N LYS A 56 0.39 -21.54 4.89
CA LYS A 56 1.24 -20.73 5.75
C LYS A 56 1.26 -19.28 5.26
N LEU A 57 1.05 -18.36 6.19
CA LEU A 57 1.07 -16.92 5.95
C LEU A 57 1.72 -16.22 7.14
N PHE A 58 2.58 -15.25 6.87
CA PHE A 58 3.12 -14.34 7.88
C PHE A 58 2.33 -13.03 7.82
N ALA A 59 2.07 -12.43 8.97
CA ALA A 59 1.39 -11.15 9.06
C ALA A 59 2.23 -10.20 9.91
N ASP A 60 2.45 -8.99 9.42
CA ASP A 60 3.08 -7.89 10.15
C ASP A 60 2.12 -6.68 10.19
N GLU A 61 1.91 -6.11 11.38
CA GLU A 61 1.09 -4.92 11.59
C GLU A 61 2.02 -3.71 11.81
N THR A 62 1.97 -2.74 10.90
CA THR A 62 2.65 -1.46 11.07
C THR A 62 1.61 -0.35 11.31
N THR A 63 1.70 0.34 12.44
CA THR A 63 0.84 1.51 12.69
C THR A 63 1.28 2.72 11.87
N VAL A 64 0.32 3.46 11.31
CA VAL A 64 0.59 4.64 10.48
C VAL A 64 -0.24 5.84 10.92
N PRO A 65 0.36 7.05 11.02
CA PRO A 65 -0.40 8.27 11.26
C PRO A 65 -1.16 8.67 10.00
N VAL A 66 -2.48 8.79 10.11
CA VAL A 66 -3.37 9.16 8.99
C VAL A 66 -4.09 10.45 9.33
N LEU A 67 -4.23 11.34 8.35
CA LEU A 67 -4.99 12.58 8.54
C LEU A 67 -6.43 12.26 8.97
N ASP A 68 -6.94 13.03 9.93
CA ASP A 68 -8.34 13.02 10.37
C ASP A 68 -8.97 14.39 10.03
N PRO A 69 -9.41 14.59 8.76
CA PRO A 69 -9.91 15.88 8.30
C PRO A 69 -11.03 16.41 9.19
N GLY A 70 -11.00 17.71 9.48
CA GLY A 70 -11.96 18.36 10.38
C GLY A 70 -11.59 18.30 11.87
N ARG A 71 -10.62 17.48 12.29
CA ARG A 71 -10.14 17.44 13.68
C ARG A 71 -8.79 18.08 13.93
N GLY A 72 -8.08 18.52 12.88
CA GLY A 72 -6.76 19.15 12.99
C GLY A 72 -5.66 18.24 13.57
N ARG A 73 -5.88 16.92 13.61
CA ARG A 73 -4.95 15.92 14.15
C ARG A 73 -4.87 14.69 13.26
N THR A 74 -3.92 13.82 13.55
CA THR A 74 -3.85 12.48 12.95
C THR A 74 -4.58 11.46 13.82
N LYS A 75 -5.14 10.43 13.18
CA LYS A 75 -5.57 9.19 13.82
C LYS A 75 -4.58 8.06 13.50
N THR A 76 -4.56 7.03 14.33
CA THR A 76 -3.75 5.83 14.09
C THR A 76 -4.50 4.86 13.19
N GLY A 77 -3.99 4.63 11.98
CA GLY A 77 -4.39 3.50 11.13
C GLY A 77 -3.42 2.33 11.26
N GLN A 78 -3.76 1.19 10.68
CA GLN A 78 -2.86 0.05 10.53
C GLN A 78 -2.61 -0.26 9.05
N LEU A 79 -1.38 -0.63 8.74
CA LEU A 79 -1.00 -1.23 7.47
C LEU A 79 -0.54 -2.65 7.75
N TRP A 80 -1.27 -3.63 7.24
CA TRP A 80 -0.94 -5.04 7.37
C TRP A 80 -0.16 -5.52 6.16
N ALA A 81 0.95 -6.21 6.38
CA ALA A 81 1.68 -6.93 5.35
C ALA A 81 1.41 -8.43 5.52
N TYR A 82 0.82 -9.07 4.51
CA TYR A 82 0.63 -10.51 4.50
C TYR A 82 1.66 -11.14 3.57
N ALA A 83 2.64 -11.87 4.12
CA ALA A 83 3.74 -12.42 3.35
C ALA A 83 3.66 -13.94 3.27
N ALA A 84 3.91 -14.48 2.08
CA ALA A 84 4.15 -15.91 1.86
C ALA A 84 5.43 -16.06 1.02
N ASP A 85 6.39 -16.82 1.50
CA ASP A 85 7.60 -17.18 0.77
C ASP A 85 8.11 -18.53 1.28
N ASP A 86 7.76 -19.60 0.58
CA ASP A 86 8.14 -20.96 0.99
C ASP A 86 9.47 -21.43 0.39
N ARG A 87 10.15 -20.59 -0.40
CA ARG A 87 11.42 -20.94 -1.06
C ARG A 87 12.51 -21.39 -0.07
N PRO A 88 12.67 -20.79 1.13
CA PRO A 88 13.63 -21.28 2.13
C PRO A 88 13.37 -22.71 2.62
N TRP A 89 12.15 -23.22 2.43
CA TRP A 89 11.74 -24.58 2.82
C TRP A 89 11.47 -25.50 1.60
N GLY A 90 11.97 -25.12 0.42
CA GLY A 90 11.82 -25.93 -0.81
C GLY A 90 10.45 -25.83 -1.48
N GLY A 91 9.61 -24.87 -1.08
CA GLY A 91 8.35 -24.58 -1.75
C GLY A 91 8.56 -24.05 -3.17
N LEU A 92 7.68 -24.47 -4.09
CA LEU A 92 7.70 -24.04 -5.49
C LEU A 92 6.82 -22.81 -5.76
N ASP A 93 6.05 -22.41 -4.75
CA ASP A 93 5.14 -21.29 -4.85
C ASP A 93 5.89 -19.95 -4.91
N PRO A 94 5.47 -19.02 -5.80
CA PRO A 94 6.11 -17.72 -5.90
C PRO A 94 5.89 -16.91 -4.62
N PRO A 95 6.89 -16.13 -4.17
CA PRO A 95 6.77 -15.26 -3.02
C PRO A 95 5.81 -14.10 -3.31
N GLY A 96 5.15 -13.58 -2.27
CA GLY A 96 4.29 -12.41 -2.40
C GLY A 96 4.04 -11.69 -1.08
N ILE A 97 3.80 -10.37 -1.18
CA ILE A 97 3.45 -9.51 -0.04
C ILE A 97 2.39 -8.46 -0.45
N PRO A 98 1.08 -8.77 -0.42
CA PRO A 98 0.02 -7.79 -0.44
C PRO A 98 -0.07 -7.00 0.88
N TYR A 99 -0.31 -5.70 0.75
CA TYR A 99 -0.56 -4.81 1.88
C TYR A 99 -2.04 -4.45 2.00
N VAL A 100 -2.58 -4.40 3.20
CA VAL A 100 -3.98 -4.02 3.48
C VAL A 100 -4.00 -2.87 4.48
N TYR A 101 -4.65 -1.76 4.11
CA TYR A 101 -4.84 -0.64 5.02
C TYR A 101 -6.16 -0.79 5.78
N VAL A 102 -6.10 -0.60 7.10
CA VAL A 102 -7.25 -0.66 8.00
C VAL A 102 -7.33 0.66 8.78
N PRO A 103 -8.46 1.37 8.73
CA PRO A 103 -8.57 2.71 9.32
C PRO A 103 -8.62 2.71 10.85
N ASP A 104 -8.99 1.60 11.48
CA ASP A 104 -8.96 1.41 12.93
C ASP A 104 -8.83 -0.07 13.30
N ARG A 105 -8.34 -0.35 14.52
CA ARG A 105 -8.06 -1.73 14.99
C ARG A 105 -9.34 -2.55 15.22
N LYS A 106 -10.52 -1.91 15.20
CA LYS A 106 -11.80 -2.59 15.37
C LYS A 106 -12.33 -3.17 14.06
N ALA A 107 -11.78 -2.74 12.92
CA ALA A 107 -12.32 -3.03 11.60
C ALA A 107 -11.85 -4.34 10.93
N GLU A 108 -10.98 -5.18 11.53
CA GLU A 108 -10.62 -6.46 10.89
C GLU A 108 -10.69 -7.71 11.77
N ARG A 109 -11.72 -8.52 11.47
CA ARG A 109 -11.68 -9.98 11.42
C ARG A 109 -11.44 -10.49 9.99
N LEU A 110 -10.75 -9.73 9.12
CA LEU A 110 -10.62 -10.09 7.69
C LEU A 110 -9.75 -11.32 7.41
N PHE A 111 -9.07 -11.86 8.43
CA PHE A 111 -8.30 -13.11 8.36
C PHE A 111 -8.68 -14.13 9.45
N VAL A 112 -9.65 -13.84 10.31
CA VAL A 112 -10.16 -14.76 11.35
C VAL A 112 -11.58 -15.16 10.98
N SER A 113 -11.71 -15.90 9.89
CA SER A 113 -12.92 -16.64 9.50
C SER A 113 -12.47 -17.82 8.65
N ALA A 114 -11.84 -18.78 9.32
CA ALA A 114 -11.74 -20.18 8.94
C ALA A 114 -12.26 -20.99 10.13
#